data_AF-A0A937BH85-F1
#
_entry.id   AF-A0A937BH85-F1
#
_cell.length_a   1.000
_cell.length_b   1.000
_cell.length_c   1.000
_cell.angle_alpha   90.00
_cell.angle_beta   90.00
_cell.angle_gamma   90.00
#
_symmetry.space_group_name_H-M   'P 1'
#
loop_
_entity.id
_entity.type
_entity.pdbx_description
1 polymer ?
#
loop_
_entity_poly.entity_id
_entity_poly.type
_entity_poly.pdbx_seq_one_letter_code
_entity_poly.pdbx_strand_id
1 'polypeptide(L)'
;MPPTSSLLRNDNGKFTNVTPQWSEGLMNVGMVTDARFADLDRDGSQELIVTGEWMPISVFRKVDNKFVNVTSALGLSDLSGWWYTLEITDINNDSFPDIVAGNLGLNAYIQASPGKPAELFYKDFDKNGTIDPILCYYNGEDSYPPQYRDRMLDQMIYLKRNLPDTIHTQMPGLKIFLLLSNSRMQTYLQQTPLLIPFSSMRREKDSQPALFLSIPRYQQFAPLKPWM
;
A
#
# COMPACT_ATOMS: atom_id res chain seq x y z
N MET A 1 10.40 -8.60 -3.54
CA MET A 1 10.22 -7.39 -4.37
C MET A 1 8.76 -7.33 -4.79
N PRO A 2 8.12 -6.15 -4.86
CA PRO A 2 6.76 -6.06 -5.41
C PRO A 2 6.74 -6.58 -6.86
N PRO A 3 5.61 -7.16 -7.31
CA PRO A 3 5.49 -7.63 -8.68
C PRO A 3 5.62 -6.45 -9.66
N THR A 4 6.12 -6.73 -10.85
CA THR A 4 6.14 -5.74 -11.93
C THR A 4 4.74 -5.60 -12.52
N SER A 5 4.31 -4.36 -12.73
CA SER A 5 3.04 -4.07 -13.41
C SER A 5 3.27 -3.87 -14.91
N SER A 6 2.25 -4.15 -15.72
CA SER A 6 2.35 -3.99 -17.17
C SER A 6 1.07 -3.43 -17.79
N LEU A 7 1.24 -2.49 -18.72
CA LEU A 7 0.23 -2.03 -19.66
C LEU A 7 0.34 -2.83 -20.96
N LEU A 8 -0.74 -3.50 -21.34
CA LEU A 8 -0.81 -4.33 -22.53
C LEU A 8 -1.71 -3.68 -23.58
N ARG A 9 -1.19 -3.49 -24.80
CA ARG A 9 -2.00 -3.11 -25.96
C ARG A 9 -2.56 -4.37 -26.62
N ASN A 10 -3.87 -4.41 -26.83
CA ASN A 10 -4.54 -5.49 -27.54
C ASN A 10 -4.66 -5.14 -29.03
N ASP A 11 -3.91 -5.84 -29.87
CA ASP A 11 -3.97 -5.75 -31.33
C ASP A 11 -4.66 -7.01 -31.87
N ASN A 12 -6.00 -6.99 -31.96
CA ASN A 12 -6.83 -8.11 -32.47
C ASN A 12 -6.57 -9.46 -31.78
N GLY A 13 -6.52 -9.46 -30.44
CA GLY A 13 -6.27 -10.65 -29.62
C GLY A 13 -4.79 -10.91 -29.32
N LYS A 14 -3.88 -10.13 -29.92
CA LYS A 14 -2.46 -10.17 -29.61
C LYS A 14 -2.11 -9.08 -28.60
N PHE A 15 -1.68 -9.48 -27.41
CA PHE A 15 -1.26 -8.55 -26.38
C PHE A 15 0.23 -8.22 -26.50
N THR A 16 0.55 -6.94 -26.60
CA THR A 16 1.94 -6.44 -26.62
C THR A 16 2.19 -5.62 -25.36
N ASN A 17 3.26 -5.92 -24.63
CA ASN A 17 3.69 -5.10 -23.50
C ASN A 17 4.24 -3.77 -24.01
N VAL A 18 3.49 -2.69 -23.75
CA VAL A 18 3.83 -1.32 -24.15
C VAL A 18 4.30 -0.46 -22.98
N THR A 19 4.40 -1.04 -21.78
CA THR A 19 4.76 -0.32 -20.55
C THR A 19 6.03 0.52 -20.70
N PRO A 20 7.17 -0.03 -21.20
CA PRO A 20 8.41 0.75 -21.30
C PRO A 20 8.29 1.99 -22.21
N GLN A 21 7.40 1.93 -23.20
CA GLN A 21 7.22 3.00 -24.18
C GLN A 21 6.15 4.01 -23.74
N TRP A 22 5.11 3.52 -23.06
CA TRP A 22 3.88 4.25 -22.81
C TRP A 22 3.72 4.69 -21.36
N SER A 23 4.53 4.23 -20.41
CA SER A 23 4.39 4.70 -19.04
C SER A 23 5.70 4.64 -18.26
N GLU A 24 6.09 5.80 -17.75
CA GLU A 24 7.17 5.90 -16.80
C GLU A 24 6.65 5.66 -15.37
N GLY A 25 7.35 4.84 -14.60
CA GLY A 25 7.00 4.54 -13.21
C GLY A 25 5.93 3.47 -13.01
N LEU A 26 5.07 3.17 -13.99
CA LEU A 26 4.02 2.13 -13.84
C LEU A 26 4.60 0.75 -13.54
N MET A 27 5.73 0.39 -14.17
CA MET A 27 6.37 -0.92 -13.98
C MET A 27 6.65 -1.24 -12.51
N ASN A 28 6.98 -0.22 -11.71
CA ASN A 28 7.37 -0.34 -10.30
C ASN A 28 6.38 0.37 -9.36
N VAL A 29 5.13 0.55 -9.79
CA VAL A 29 4.13 1.34 -9.04
C VAL A 29 3.74 0.72 -7.69
N GLY A 30 3.94 -0.58 -7.53
CA GLY A 30 3.60 -1.32 -6.31
C GLY A 30 2.86 -2.62 -6.62
N MET A 31 2.24 -3.20 -5.59
CA MET A 31 1.45 -4.42 -5.75
C MET A 31 -0.01 -4.06 -6.08
N VAL A 32 -0.27 -3.91 -7.38
CA VAL A 32 -1.57 -3.47 -7.90
C VAL A 32 -2.68 -4.46 -7.57
N THR A 33 -3.77 -3.98 -7.01
CA THR A 33 -4.97 -4.74 -6.67
C THR A 33 -6.16 -4.36 -7.54
N ASP A 34 -6.23 -3.10 -8.00
CA ASP A 34 -7.27 -2.63 -8.91
C ASP A 34 -6.80 -1.46 -9.79
N ALA A 35 -7.40 -1.32 -10.96
CA ALA A 35 -7.15 -0.24 -11.91
C ALA A 35 -8.42 0.16 -12.69
N ARG A 36 -8.57 1.46 -12.97
CA ARG A 36 -9.68 2.01 -13.75
C ARG A 36 -9.18 3.09 -14.70
N PHE A 37 -9.84 3.20 -15.85
CA PHE A 37 -9.72 4.36 -16.73
C PHE A 37 -10.91 5.28 -16.51
N ALA A 38 -10.67 6.57 -16.35
CA ALA A 38 -11.72 7.58 -16.22
C ALA A 38 -11.23 8.95 -16.65
N ASP A 39 -12.12 9.77 -17.20
CA ASP A 39 -11.88 11.16 -17.54
C ASP A 39 -12.16 12.04 -16.30
N LEU A 40 -11.17 12.17 -15.41
CA LEU A 40 -11.34 12.78 -14.09
C LEU A 40 -11.49 14.29 -14.18
N ASP A 41 -10.97 14.92 -15.23
CA ASP A 41 -11.02 16.36 -15.39
C ASP A 41 -11.94 16.84 -16.51
N ARG A 42 -12.54 15.91 -17.27
CA ARG A 42 -13.48 16.16 -18.37
C ARG A 42 -12.85 16.83 -19.58
N ASP A 43 -11.57 16.55 -19.83
CA ASP A 43 -10.86 17.01 -21.03
C ASP A 43 -11.05 16.08 -22.24
N GLY A 44 -11.76 14.96 -22.06
CA GLY A 44 -12.01 13.94 -23.09
C GLY A 44 -10.91 12.87 -23.17
N SER A 45 -9.87 12.97 -22.36
CA SER A 45 -8.81 11.97 -22.19
C SER A 45 -9.01 11.21 -20.89
N GLN A 46 -8.82 9.89 -20.92
CA GLN A 46 -8.92 9.08 -19.72
C GLN A 46 -7.58 8.99 -19.00
N GLU A 47 -7.58 9.32 -17.71
CA GLU A 47 -6.54 8.96 -16.76
C GLU A 47 -6.59 7.46 -16.44
N LEU A 48 -5.42 6.88 -16.17
CA LEU A 48 -5.28 5.57 -15.54
C LEU A 48 -5.14 5.76 -14.02
N ILE A 49 -6.11 5.26 -13.25
CA ILE A 49 -6.10 5.24 -11.80
C ILE A 49 -5.74 3.83 -11.35
N VAL A 50 -4.79 3.70 -10.43
CA VAL A 50 -4.24 2.42 -9.96
C VAL A 50 -4.17 2.44 -8.44
N THR A 51 -4.57 1.35 -7.81
CA THR A 51 -4.34 1.15 -6.37
C THR A 51 -3.70 -0.19 -6.09
N GLY A 52 -3.18 -0.33 -4.88
CA GLY A 52 -2.52 -1.54 -4.45
C GLY A 52 -2.18 -1.52 -2.98
N GLU A 53 -1.44 -2.55 -2.58
CA GLU A 53 -0.91 -2.66 -1.24
C GLU A 53 0.38 -1.85 -1.08
N TRP A 54 0.50 -1.15 0.05
CA TRP A 54 1.67 -0.35 0.42
C TRP A 54 2.01 0.77 -0.57
N MET A 55 1.01 1.28 -1.28
CA MET A 55 1.17 2.35 -2.27
C MET A 55 0.03 3.37 -2.15
N PRO A 56 0.22 4.59 -2.65
CA PRO A 56 -0.87 5.54 -2.78
C PRO A 56 -1.85 5.13 -3.89
N ILE A 57 -3.04 5.73 -3.86
CA ILE A 57 -3.91 5.80 -5.04
C ILE A 57 -3.14 6.59 -6.10
N SER A 58 -2.63 5.89 -7.12
CA SER A 58 -1.76 6.47 -8.14
C SER A 58 -2.56 6.83 -9.37
N VAL A 59 -2.37 8.05 -9.88
CA VAL A 59 -3.06 8.54 -11.09
C VAL A 59 -2.02 8.85 -12.15
N PHE A 60 -2.26 8.35 -13.36
CA PHE A 60 -1.45 8.61 -14.53
C PHE A 60 -2.28 9.30 -15.60
N ARG A 61 -1.87 10.50 -16.01
CA ARG A 61 -2.50 11.24 -17.10
C ARG A 61 -1.83 10.93 -18.42
N LYS A 62 -2.61 10.86 -19.49
CA LYS A 62 -2.08 10.71 -20.85
C LYS A 62 -1.57 12.06 -21.37
N VAL A 63 -0.28 12.13 -21.67
CA VAL A 63 0.41 13.28 -22.29
C VAL A 63 1.24 12.75 -23.45
N ASP A 64 1.03 13.27 -24.66
CA ASP A 64 1.75 12.82 -25.87
C ASP A 64 1.77 11.29 -26.07
N ASN A 65 0.62 10.65 -25.86
CA ASN A 65 0.45 9.18 -25.90
C ASN A 65 1.24 8.39 -24.83
N LYS A 66 1.70 9.04 -23.76
CA LYS A 66 2.33 8.41 -22.61
C LYS A 66 1.57 8.71 -21.33
N PHE A 67 1.48 7.72 -20.45
CA PHE A 67 0.96 7.83 -19.10
C PHE A 67 2.05 8.37 -18.17
N VAL A 68 1.85 9.61 -17.72
CA VAL A 68 2.72 10.33 -16.78
C VAL A 68 2.06 10.33 -15.41
N ASN A 69 2.83 9.95 -14.38
CA ASN A 69 2.33 9.93 -13.02
C ASN A 69 2.06 11.36 -12.50
N VAL A 70 0.80 11.66 -12.16
CA VAL A 70 0.34 12.95 -11.63
C VAL A 70 -0.15 12.85 -10.18
N THR A 71 0.12 11.73 -9.50
CA THR A 71 -0.31 11.44 -8.12
C THR A 71 0.02 12.56 -7.14
N SER A 72 1.25 13.09 -7.21
CA SER A 72 1.70 14.17 -6.34
C SER A 72 0.96 15.48 -6.60
N ALA A 73 0.73 15.82 -7.87
CA ALA A 73 -0.01 17.03 -8.24
C ALA A 73 -1.47 16.99 -7.79
N LEU A 74 -2.02 15.79 -7.56
CA LEU A 74 -3.36 15.58 -7.02
C LEU A 74 -3.41 15.49 -5.48
N GLY A 75 -2.26 15.63 -4.80
CA GLY A 75 -2.17 15.51 -3.34
C GLY A 75 -2.34 14.08 -2.81
N LEU A 76 -2.14 13.06 -3.64
CA LEU A 76 -2.38 11.66 -3.31
C LEU A 76 -1.13 10.93 -2.79
N SER A 77 0.05 11.54 -2.86
CA SER A 77 1.33 10.87 -2.56
C SER A 77 1.42 10.34 -1.13
N ASP A 78 0.88 11.07 -0.16
CA ASP A 78 0.94 10.68 1.26
C ASP A 78 -0.18 9.70 1.65
N LEU A 79 -1.05 9.35 0.69
CA LEU A 79 -2.20 8.49 0.90
C LEU A 79 -1.88 7.01 0.68
N SER A 80 -0.75 6.56 1.23
CA SER A 80 -0.33 5.16 1.15
C SER A 80 -1.21 4.28 2.02
N GLY A 81 -1.69 3.18 1.43
CA GLY A 81 -2.75 2.33 1.99
C GLY A 81 -2.60 0.85 1.63
N TRP A 82 -3.47 0.01 2.20
CA TRP A 82 -3.80 -1.30 1.64
C TRP A 82 -5.09 -1.18 0.87
N TRP A 83 -4.98 -0.65 -0.35
CA TRP A 83 -6.11 -0.44 -1.23
C TRP A 83 -6.40 -1.72 -2.01
N TYR A 84 -7.68 -2.04 -2.19
CA TYR A 84 -8.11 -3.26 -2.86
C TYR A 84 -9.09 -3.04 -4.00
N THR A 85 -9.79 -1.91 -4.01
CA THR A 85 -10.87 -1.64 -4.95
C THR A 85 -10.93 -0.17 -5.33
N LEU A 86 -11.29 0.08 -6.58
CA LEU A 86 -11.61 1.39 -7.14
C LEU A 86 -13.01 1.38 -7.72
N GLU A 87 -13.76 2.43 -7.41
CA GLU A 87 -14.99 2.82 -8.09
C GLU A 87 -14.89 4.28 -8.51
N ILE A 88 -15.31 4.58 -9.74
CA ILE A 88 -15.30 5.94 -10.28
C ILE A 88 -16.72 6.35 -10.59
N THR A 89 -17.22 7.36 -9.88
CA THR A 89 -18.62 7.80 -9.99
C THR A 89 -18.78 9.22 -9.48
N ASP A 90 -19.77 9.96 -9.99
CA ASP A 90 -20.10 11.31 -9.53
C ASP A 90 -21.07 11.20 -8.34
N ILE A 91 -20.54 11.38 -7.13
CA ILE A 91 -21.28 11.17 -5.87
C ILE A 91 -21.95 12.45 -5.38
N ASN A 92 -21.37 13.62 -5.64
CA ASN A 92 -21.92 14.92 -5.22
C ASN A 92 -22.84 15.51 -6.29
N ASN A 93 -22.93 14.88 -7.47
CA ASN A 93 -23.64 15.41 -8.63
C ASN A 93 -23.06 16.75 -9.10
N ASP A 94 -21.74 16.96 -8.99
CA ASP A 94 -21.06 18.13 -9.54
C ASP A 94 -20.68 17.97 -11.03
N SER A 95 -21.06 16.84 -11.62
CA SER A 95 -20.73 16.45 -12.99
C SER A 95 -19.25 16.22 -13.23
N PHE A 96 -18.42 16.02 -12.20
CA PHE A 96 -17.06 15.50 -12.30
C PHE A 96 -16.97 14.13 -11.60
N PRO A 97 -16.24 13.15 -12.17
CA PRO A 97 -16.10 11.86 -11.51
C PRO A 97 -15.27 11.94 -10.22
N ASP A 98 -15.78 11.36 -9.14
CA ASP A 98 -15.03 11.13 -7.92
C ASP A 98 -14.29 9.79 -7.95
N ILE A 99 -13.18 9.71 -7.21
CA ILE A 99 -12.50 8.45 -6.92
C ILE A 99 -13.00 7.93 -5.58
N VAL A 100 -13.57 6.73 -5.57
CA VAL A 100 -13.85 5.96 -4.35
C VAL A 100 -12.87 4.80 -4.28
N ALA A 101 -12.09 4.74 -3.20
CA ALA A 101 -11.12 3.67 -2.99
C ALA A 101 -11.40 2.90 -1.70
N GLY A 102 -11.46 1.57 -1.78
CA GLY A 102 -11.64 0.69 -0.62
C GLY A 102 -10.30 0.28 -0.01
N ASN A 103 -10.07 0.64 1.25
CA ASN A 103 -8.91 0.22 2.06
C ASN A 103 -9.24 -1.06 2.87
N LEU A 104 -8.25 -1.68 3.54
CA LEU A 104 -8.43 -2.88 4.38
C LEU A 104 -9.55 -2.74 5.45
N GLY A 105 -9.94 -1.53 5.83
CA GLY A 105 -11.01 -1.25 6.79
C GLY A 105 -10.57 -1.28 8.26
N LEU A 106 -11.23 -0.50 9.12
CA LEU A 106 -10.94 -0.41 10.57
C LEU A 106 -11.25 -1.70 11.35
N ASN A 107 -11.92 -2.66 10.70
CA ASN A 107 -12.22 -3.99 11.23
C ASN A 107 -11.03 -4.96 11.13
N ALA A 108 -9.87 -4.50 10.65
CA ALA A 108 -8.64 -5.27 10.66
C ALA A 108 -8.05 -5.42 12.07
N TYR A 109 -7.38 -6.54 12.30
CA TYR A 109 -6.61 -6.77 13.54
C TYR A 109 -5.44 -5.78 13.67
N ILE A 110 -4.80 -5.45 12.54
CA ILE A 110 -3.77 -4.42 12.47
C ILE A 110 -4.47 -3.06 12.36
N GLN A 111 -4.01 -2.09 13.14
CA GLN A 111 -4.43 -0.69 13.05
C GLN A 111 -3.23 0.19 12.76
N ALA A 112 -3.38 1.11 11.81
CA ALA A 112 -2.36 2.06 11.41
C ALA A 112 -2.90 3.49 11.41
N SER A 113 -2.02 4.45 11.63
CA SER A 113 -2.30 5.88 11.57
C SER A 113 -1.02 6.65 11.24
N PRO A 114 -1.08 7.94 10.86
CA PRO A 114 0.13 8.71 10.57
C PRO A 114 1.16 8.72 11.72
N GLY A 115 0.69 8.74 12.98
CA GLY A 115 1.55 8.71 14.16
C GLY A 115 1.97 7.32 14.62
N LYS A 116 1.27 6.27 14.15
CA LYS A 116 1.50 4.86 14.52
C LYS A 116 1.28 4.00 13.27
N PRO A 117 2.19 4.05 12.28
CA PRO A 117 1.99 3.38 11.01
C PRO A 117 2.16 1.86 11.16
N ALA A 118 1.57 1.08 10.24
CA ALA A 118 2.08 -0.27 10.01
C ALA A 118 3.44 -0.17 9.29
N GLU A 119 4.37 -1.04 9.64
CA GLU A 119 5.74 -1.01 9.17
C GLU A 119 6.08 -2.36 8.54
N LEU A 120 6.62 -2.36 7.33
CA LEU A 120 7.19 -3.55 6.73
C LEU A 120 8.70 -3.41 6.67
N PHE A 121 9.41 -4.28 7.38
CA PHE A 121 10.84 -4.46 7.26
C PHE A 121 11.08 -5.66 6.36
N TYR A 122 11.99 -5.58 5.39
CA TYR A 122 12.31 -6.73 4.57
C TYR A 122 13.78 -6.75 4.20
N LYS A 123 14.40 -7.93 4.35
CA LYS A 123 15.81 -8.17 4.04
C LYS A 123 16.04 -9.67 3.97
N ASP A 124 17.06 -10.09 3.25
CA ASP A 124 17.66 -11.41 3.45
C ASP A 124 18.44 -11.42 4.78
N PHE A 125 17.73 -11.72 5.87
CA PHE A 125 18.27 -11.59 7.23
C PHE A 125 19.21 -12.74 7.59
N ASP A 126 18.93 -13.94 7.09
CA ASP A 126 19.74 -15.14 7.31
C ASP A 126 20.80 -15.39 6.21
N LYS A 127 20.79 -14.59 5.14
CA LYS A 127 21.72 -14.65 3.99
C LYS A 127 21.55 -15.89 3.13
N ASN A 128 20.33 -16.41 3.03
CA ASN A 128 20.01 -17.58 2.22
C ASN A 128 19.68 -17.23 0.75
N GLY A 129 19.66 -15.94 0.39
CA GLY A 129 19.30 -15.44 -0.95
C GLY A 129 17.81 -15.08 -1.11
N THR A 130 16.99 -15.27 -0.08
CA THR A 130 15.56 -14.96 -0.05
C THR A 130 15.30 -13.72 0.79
N ILE A 131 14.31 -12.92 0.43
CA ILE A 131 13.90 -11.77 1.25
C ILE A 131 12.92 -12.24 2.33
N ASP A 132 13.23 -11.93 3.58
CA ASP A 132 12.41 -12.20 4.75
C ASP A 132 11.61 -10.93 5.14
N PRO A 133 10.27 -10.93 4.97
CA PRO A 133 9.42 -9.82 5.39
C PRO A 133 9.04 -9.94 6.88
N ILE A 134 9.17 -8.84 7.62
CA ILE A 134 8.69 -8.68 9.00
C ILE A 134 7.72 -7.50 9.01
N LEU A 135 6.44 -7.82 9.11
CA LEU A 135 5.37 -6.84 9.32
C LEU A 135 5.32 -6.49 10.81
N CYS A 136 5.25 -5.20 11.13
CA CYS A 136 5.05 -4.67 12.47
C CYS A 136 3.88 -3.68 12.50
N TYR A 137 3.27 -3.55 13.67
CA TYR A 137 2.22 -2.57 13.94
C TYR A 137 2.26 -2.16 15.41
N TYR A 138 1.68 -1.00 15.71
CA TYR A 138 1.69 -0.46 17.06
C TYR A 138 0.63 -1.13 17.94
N ASN A 139 1.05 -1.54 19.13
CA ASN A 139 0.17 -1.89 20.25
C ASN A 139 0.55 -1.02 21.46
N GLY A 140 -0.32 -0.08 21.82
CA GLY A 140 0.05 1.01 22.72
C GLY A 140 1.04 1.96 22.05
N GLU A 141 2.18 2.24 22.68
CA GLU A 141 3.21 3.17 22.17
C GLU A 141 4.32 2.48 21.38
N ASP A 142 4.35 1.16 21.36
CA ASP A 142 5.44 0.39 20.77
C ASP A 142 4.97 -0.42 19.56
N SER A 143 5.87 -0.57 18.58
CA SER A 143 5.67 -1.35 17.35
C SER A 143 6.22 -2.78 17.50
N TYR A 144 5.40 -3.77 17.13
CA TYR A 144 5.73 -5.19 17.27
C TYR A 144 5.24 -6.01 16.07
N PRO A 145 5.89 -7.14 15.74
CA PRO A 145 5.35 -8.08 14.77
C PRO A 145 4.07 -8.77 15.28
N PRO A 146 3.08 -9.04 14.42
CA PRO A 146 1.89 -9.78 14.79
C PRO A 146 2.28 -11.19 15.21
N GLN A 147 2.18 -11.43 16.52
CA GLN A 147 2.27 -12.71 17.24
C GLN A 147 2.84 -13.88 16.43
N TYR A 148 4.17 -13.97 16.34
CA TYR A 148 4.87 -15.17 15.90
C TYR A 148 6.29 -15.21 16.48
N ARG A 149 6.47 -15.09 17.81
CA ARG A 149 7.79 -15.40 18.40
C ARG A 149 8.26 -16.76 17.90
N ASP A 150 7.41 -17.77 18.02
CA ASP A 150 7.80 -19.14 17.74
C ASP A 150 8.03 -19.39 16.24
N ARG A 151 7.18 -18.89 15.34
CA ARG A 151 7.44 -19.03 13.89
C ARG A 151 8.58 -18.15 13.37
N MET A 152 8.81 -16.98 13.96
CA MET A 152 9.98 -16.15 13.65
C MET A 152 11.26 -16.83 14.15
N LEU A 153 11.21 -17.51 15.29
CA LEU A 153 12.33 -18.33 15.80
C LEU A 153 12.56 -19.60 14.96
N ASP A 154 11.53 -20.16 14.34
CA ASP A 154 11.67 -21.29 13.41
C ASP A 154 12.35 -20.88 12.11
N GLN A 155 12.05 -19.70 11.58
CA GLN A 155 12.68 -19.17 10.37
C GLN A 155 14.06 -18.54 10.65
N MET A 156 14.23 -17.89 11.81
CA MET A 156 15.41 -17.11 12.16
C MET A 156 16.07 -17.71 13.41
N ILE A 157 16.56 -18.94 13.29
CA ILE A 157 17.13 -19.74 14.39
C ILE A 157 18.22 -18.99 15.17
N TYR A 158 18.97 -18.10 14.49
CA TYR A 158 20.02 -17.29 15.12
C TYR A 158 19.49 -16.29 16.16
N LEU A 159 18.20 -15.92 16.12
CA LEU A 159 17.55 -15.08 17.13
C LEU A 159 17.28 -15.82 18.45
N LYS A 160 17.27 -17.17 18.45
CA LYS A 160 17.04 -17.99 19.67
C LYS A 160 18.05 -17.69 20.79
N ARG A 161 19.29 -17.32 20.45
CA ARG A 161 20.34 -17.01 21.44
C ARG A 161 20.10 -15.70 22.21
N ASN A 162 19.33 -14.77 21.65
CA ASN A 162 19.15 -13.42 22.19
C ASN A 162 17.72 -13.18 22.72
N LEU A 163 16.86 -14.21 22.69
CA LEU A 163 15.46 -14.12 23.08
C LEU A 163 15.18 -15.02 24.30
N PRO A 164 14.93 -14.47 25.49
CA PRO A 164 14.58 -15.26 26.68
C PRO A 164 13.34 -16.15 26.45
N ASP A 165 13.30 -17.32 27.09
CA ASP A 165 12.21 -18.31 27.00
C ASP A 165 10.90 -17.87 27.67
N THR A 166 10.90 -16.75 28.41
CA THR A 166 9.77 -16.32 29.25
C THR A 166 8.68 -15.50 28.53
N ILE A 167 8.72 -15.37 27.20
CA ILE A 167 7.87 -14.44 26.46
C ILE A 167 6.83 -15.20 25.61
N HIS A 168 5.89 -15.88 26.29
CA HIS A 168 4.85 -16.69 25.64
C HIS A 168 3.53 -15.95 25.33
N THR A 169 3.36 -14.73 25.83
CA THR A 169 2.14 -13.96 25.66
C THR A 169 2.54 -12.53 25.33
N GLN A 170 2.37 -12.14 24.07
CA GLN A 170 2.59 -10.80 23.52
C GLN A 170 3.92 -10.19 23.96
N MET A 171 4.98 -10.22 23.14
CA MET A 171 6.28 -9.64 23.51
C MET A 171 6.13 -8.17 23.93
N PRO A 172 6.11 -7.82 25.23
CA PRO A 172 6.01 -6.44 25.65
C PRO A 172 7.44 -5.93 25.72
N GLY A 173 7.78 -4.97 24.87
CA GLY A 173 8.99 -4.18 25.01
C GLY A 173 10.23 -4.67 24.26
N LEU A 174 10.14 -5.73 23.44
CA LEU A 174 11.26 -6.01 22.52
C LEU A 174 11.12 -5.13 21.27
N LYS A 175 11.63 -3.90 21.35
CA LYS A 175 11.78 -3.04 20.17
C LYS A 175 12.54 -3.84 19.13
N ILE A 176 11.96 -4.06 17.95
CA ILE A 176 12.65 -4.71 16.82
C ILE A 176 14.03 -4.05 16.58
N PHE A 177 14.11 -2.74 16.87
CA PHE A 177 15.36 -1.98 16.88
C PHE A 177 16.45 -2.61 17.75
N LEU A 178 16.16 -3.16 18.93
CA LEU A 178 17.15 -3.84 19.79
C LEU A 178 17.63 -5.19 19.21
N LEU A 179 16.78 -5.90 18.46
CA LEU A 179 17.18 -7.10 17.70
C LEU A 179 18.05 -6.73 16.49
N LEU A 180 17.76 -5.60 15.85
CA LEU A 180 18.41 -5.13 14.63
C LEU A 180 19.65 -4.25 14.89
N SER A 181 19.80 -3.68 16.09
CA SER A 181 20.84 -2.71 16.47
C SER A 181 22.18 -3.33 16.85
N ASN A 182 22.32 -4.67 16.85
CA ASN A 182 23.63 -5.31 16.96
C ASN A 182 24.44 -5.14 15.66
N SER A 183 24.95 -3.92 15.49
CA SER A 183 26.19 -3.48 14.82
C SER A 183 26.47 -3.72 13.33
N ARG A 184 25.63 -4.39 12.52
CA ARG A 184 25.98 -4.62 11.09
C ARG A 184 24.86 -4.44 10.05
N MET A 185 23.74 -3.79 10.38
CA MET A 185 22.52 -3.88 9.55
C MET A 185 21.86 -2.55 9.19
N GLN A 186 22.62 -1.47 8.97
CA GLN A 186 22.03 -0.17 8.60
C GLN A 186 21.85 0.08 7.10
N THR A 187 22.45 -0.69 6.19
CA THR A 187 22.59 -0.18 4.80
C THR A 187 21.40 -0.44 3.87
N TYR A 188 20.43 -1.29 4.22
CA TYR A 188 19.30 -1.65 3.33
C TYR A 188 17.99 -1.97 4.07
N LEU A 189 17.66 -1.22 5.13
CA LEU A 189 16.33 -1.28 5.71
C LEU A 189 15.43 -0.30 4.95
N GLN A 190 14.55 -0.81 4.08
CA GLN A 190 13.49 0.02 3.52
C GLN A 190 12.23 -0.20 4.35
N GLN A 191 11.87 0.82 5.13
CA GLN A 191 10.63 0.89 5.88
C GLN A 191 9.59 1.58 5.01
N THR A 192 8.46 0.92 4.76
CA THR A 192 7.32 1.56 4.12
C THR A 192 6.26 1.82 5.19
N PRO A 193 6.03 3.08 5.62
CA PRO A 193 4.98 3.38 6.58
C PRO A 193 3.60 3.36 5.89
N LEU A 194 2.64 2.73 6.53
CA LEU A 194 1.22 2.86 6.18
C LEU A 194 0.65 4.11 6.88
N LEU A 195 0.32 5.14 6.11
CA LEU A 195 0.10 6.48 6.67
C LEU A 195 -1.36 6.80 6.99
N ILE A 196 -2.36 6.09 6.46
CA ILE A 196 -3.78 6.44 6.68
C ILE A 196 -4.46 5.40 7.58
N PRO A 197 -5.36 5.81 8.50
CA PRO A 197 -6.35 4.89 9.06
C PRO A 197 -7.07 4.15 7.94
N PHE A 198 -7.42 2.90 8.20
CA PHE A 198 -8.08 2.01 7.25
C PHE A 198 -9.50 2.47 6.87
N SER A 199 -9.60 3.59 6.19
CA SER A 199 -10.82 4.26 5.80
C SER A 199 -10.84 4.38 4.28
N SER A 200 -11.97 4.01 3.70
CA SER A 200 -12.24 4.31 2.30
C SER A 200 -12.31 5.83 2.11
N MET A 201 -11.81 6.31 0.98
CA MET A 201 -11.71 7.75 0.71
C MET A 201 -12.46 8.13 -0.56
N ARG A 202 -12.93 9.37 -0.56
CA ARG A 202 -13.48 10.08 -1.72
C ARG A 202 -12.59 11.28 -2.07
N ARG A 203 -12.37 11.56 -3.36
CA ARG A 203 -11.77 12.83 -3.83
C ARG A 203 -12.80 13.63 -4.62
N GLU A 204 -13.10 14.85 -4.17
CA GLU A 204 -13.92 15.85 -4.88
C GLU A 204 -13.03 16.85 -5.65
N LYS A 205 -13.37 17.19 -6.89
CA LYS A 205 -12.55 18.08 -7.74
C LYS A 205 -12.66 19.56 -7.35
N ASP A 206 -13.82 20.00 -6.89
CA ASP A 206 -14.10 21.42 -6.60
C ASP A 206 -13.59 21.90 -5.22
N SER A 207 -13.11 20.97 -4.40
CA SER A 207 -12.52 21.26 -3.10
C SER A 207 -11.01 21.48 -3.27
N GLN A 208 -10.53 22.71 -3.13
CA GLN A 208 -9.10 23.00 -2.96
C GLN A 208 -8.81 23.32 -1.48
N PRO A 209 -7.91 22.58 -0.80
CA PRO A 209 -7.27 21.33 -1.26
C PRO A 209 -8.28 20.18 -1.36
N ALA A 210 -7.97 19.17 -2.18
CA ALA A 210 -8.79 17.98 -2.40
C ALA A 210 -9.34 17.45 -1.07
N LEU A 211 -10.67 17.47 -0.93
CA LEU A 211 -11.32 17.05 0.31
C LEU A 211 -11.39 15.52 0.33
N PHE A 212 -10.65 14.91 1.25
CA PHE A 212 -10.67 13.47 1.47
C PHE A 212 -11.59 13.14 2.63
N LEU A 213 -12.77 12.63 2.30
CA LEU A 213 -13.74 12.20 3.29
C LEU A 213 -13.58 10.71 3.56
N SER A 214 -13.36 10.37 4.83
CA SER A 214 -13.54 8.99 5.28
C SER A 214 -15.01 8.63 5.12
N ILE A 215 -15.30 7.54 4.42
CA ILE A 215 -16.66 7.01 4.34
C ILE A 215 -17.15 6.71 5.79
N PRO A 216 -18.41 7.00 6.16
CA PRO A 216 -18.94 6.74 7.50
C PRO A 216 -18.66 5.32 7.99
N ARG A 217 -18.37 5.14 9.28
CA ARG A 217 -17.99 3.82 9.87
C ARG A 217 -18.95 2.68 9.54
N TYR A 218 -20.25 2.93 9.46
CA TYR A 218 -21.26 1.90 9.14
C TYR A 218 -21.28 1.49 7.66
N GLN A 219 -20.59 2.23 6.79
CA GLN A 219 -20.38 1.94 5.37
C GLN A 219 -18.96 1.43 5.08
N GLN A 220 -18.07 1.40 6.09
CA GLN A 220 -16.73 0.82 5.97
C GLN A 220 -16.81 -0.68 6.22
N PHE A 221 -16.93 -1.46 5.15
CA PHE A 221 -16.67 -2.90 5.18
C PHE A 221 -15.36 -3.15 4.44
N ALA A 222 -14.44 -3.89 5.05
CA ALA A 222 -13.29 -4.41 4.33
C ALA A 222 -13.79 -5.13 3.06
N PRO A 223 -13.21 -4.86 1.88
CA PRO A 223 -13.54 -5.63 0.70
C PRO A 223 -13.16 -7.09 0.98
N LEU A 224 -14.16 -7.93 1.22
CA LEU A 224 -13.97 -9.36 1.35
C LEU A 224 -13.55 -9.85 -0.04
N LYS A 225 -12.24 -10.04 -0.24
CA LYS A 225 -11.75 -10.76 -1.41
C LYS A 225 -12.34 -12.18 -1.31
N PRO A 226 -13.18 -12.63 -2.25
CA PRO A 226 -13.60 -14.02 -2.24
C PRO A 226 -12.34 -14.87 -2.37
N TRP A 227 -12.10 -15.74 -1.39
CA TRP A 227 -11.01 -16.71 -1.46
C TRP A 227 -11.22 -17.56 -2.72
N MET A 228 -10.29 -17.45 -3.68
CA MET A 228 -10.15 -18.39 -4.79
C MET A 228 -9.18 -19.49 -4.41
#